data_AF-A0A1Q6WQ06-F1
#
_entry.id   AF-A0A1Q6WQ06-F1
#
_cell.length_a   1.000
_cell.length_b   1.000
_cell.length_c   1.000
_cell.angle_alpha   90.00
_cell.angle_beta   90.00
_cell.angle_gamma   90.00
#
_symmetry.space_group_name_H-M   'P 1'
#
loop_
_entity.id
_entity.type
_entity.pdbx_description
1 polymer ?
#
loop_
_entity_poly.entity_id
_entity_poly.type
_entity_poly.pdbx_seq_one_letter_code
_entity_poly.pdbx_strand_id
1 'polypeptide(L)'
;MSKPGDTLGLQTSARWEWHARLVVERDPTLTLVRLRIDTTQGGGDVGLARYDFNPSAAEGDEYELALGLDFGRVRDLRQDVPYTLGPPPAARIPAYATVTCFCRPLRPDSVRGTFRVATRGLRQITGRVDATLYFTEWNDPARHVTYSLHQRIDLVK
;
A
#
# COMPACT_ATOMS: atom_id res chain seq x y z
N MET A 1 -16.02 -8.52 3.54
CA MET A 1 -16.89 -7.36 3.87
C MET A 1 -16.10 -6.42 4.76
N SER A 2 -16.35 -5.12 4.64
CA SER A 2 -15.80 -4.12 5.56
C SER A 2 -16.26 -4.43 6.98
N LYS A 3 -15.36 -4.30 7.95
CA LYS A 3 -15.62 -4.58 9.37
C LYS A 3 -15.76 -3.27 10.16
N PRO A 4 -16.45 -3.26 11.31
CA PRO A 4 -16.38 -2.15 12.25
C PRO A 4 -14.92 -1.82 12.59
N GLY A 5 -14.53 -0.55 12.44
CA GLY A 5 -13.15 -0.09 12.62
C GLY A 5 -12.29 -0.11 11.36
N ASP A 6 -12.83 -0.55 10.21
CA ASP A 6 -12.16 -0.35 8.92
C ASP A 6 -12.03 1.14 8.62
N THR A 7 -10.88 1.54 8.10
CA THR A 7 -10.64 2.95 7.82
C THR A 7 -11.48 3.38 6.64
N LEU A 8 -12.14 4.54 6.75
CA LEU A 8 -12.91 5.16 5.69
C LEU A 8 -11.96 5.60 4.57
N GLY A 9 -11.69 4.70 3.64
CA GLY A 9 -11.01 5.02 2.41
C GLY A 9 -11.55 4.15 1.29
N LEU A 10 -11.76 4.77 0.14
CA LEU A 10 -12.29 4.13 -1.05
C LEU A 10 -11.13 3.65 -1.90
N GLN A 11 -11.06 2.35 -2.20
CA GLN A 11 -10.10 1.85 -3.18
C GLN A 11 -10.51 2.36 -4.56
N THR A 12 -9.78 3.35 -5.09
CA THR A 12 -10.09 3.99 -6.38
C THR A 12 -9.41 3.30 -7.55
N SER A 13 -8.30 2.61 -7.31
CA SER A 13 -7.69 1.74 -8.31
C SER A 13 -6.95 0.59 -7.66
N ALA A 14 -6.86 -0.52 -8.39
CA ALA A 14 -6.03 -1.65 -8.01
C ALA A 14 -5.61 -2.43 -9.25
N ARG A 15 -4.33 -2.80 -9.27
CA ARG A 15 -3.71 -3.55 -10.35
C ARG A 15 -2.78 -4.61 -9.78
N TRP A 16 -2.86 -5.80 -10.32
CA TRP A 16 -1.88 -6.86 -10.11
C TRP A 16 -1.24 -7.26 -11.42
N GLU A 17 0.10 -7.32 -11.42
CA GLU A 17 0.85 -7.89 -12.52
C GLU A 17 1.69 -9.07 -12.05
N TRP A 18 1.70 -10.08 -12.91
CA TRP A 18 2.65 -11.19 -12.84
C TRP A 18 3.95 -10.82 -13.58
N HIS A 19 5.05 -11.48 -13.22
CA HIS A 19 6.33 -11.29 -13.89
C HIS A 19 6.77 -9.82 -13.97
N ALA A 20 6.60 -9.09 -12.87
CA ALA A 20 6.88 -7.66 -12.80
C ALA A 20 7.64 -7.31 -11.52
N ARG A 21 8.08 -6.06 -11.44
CA ARG A 21 8.76 -5.49 -10.28
C ARG A 21 8.03 -4.25 -9.81
N LEU A 22 7.97 -4.07 -8.49
CA LEU A 22 7.55 -2.81 -7.92
C LEU A 22 8.74 -1.86 -7.95
N VAL A 23 8.60 -0.77 -8.69
CA VAL A 23 9.60 0.30 -8.73
C VAL A 23 9.17 1.40 -7.79
N VAL A 24 10.10 1.78 -6.92
CA VAL A 24 9.95 2.82 -5.90
C VAL A 24 10.98 3.91 -6.22
N GLU A 25 10.56 4.89 -7.01
CA GLU A 25 11.41 6.01 -7.41
C GLU A 25 11.16 7.18 -6.46
N ARG A 26 12.22 7.71 -5.84
CA ARG A 26 12.14 8.93 -5.04
C ARG A 26 12.53 10.12 -5.90
N ASP A 27 11.66 11.11 -5.99
CA ASP A 27 11.98 12.43 -6.49
C ASP A 27 12.52 13.27 -5.32
N PRO A 28 13.82 13.57 -5.28
CA PRO A 28 14.42 14.32 -4.18
C PRO A 28 14.04 15.80 -4.22
N THR A 29 13.52 16.31 -5.35
CA THR A 29 13.19 17.73 -5.54
C THR A 29 11.75 18.04 -5.13
N LEU A 30 10.83 17.13 -5.42
CA LEU A 30 9.42 17.27 -5.07
C LEU A 30 9.06 16.55 -3.77
N THR A 31 10.01 15.82 -3.19
CA THR A 31 9.76 14.91 -2.07
C THR A 31 8.52 14.03 -2.39
N LEU A 32 8.55 13.39 -3.56
CA LEU A 32 7.51 12.46 -4.00
C LEU A 32 8.11 11.07 -4.12
N VAL A 33 7.40 10.05 -3.64
CA VAL A 33 7.69 8.66 -3.98
C VAL A 33 6.72 8.27 -5.08
N ARG A 34 7.26 7.87 -6.23
CA ARG A 34 6.49 7.31 -7.34
C ARG A 34 6.54 5.80 -7.25
N LEU A 35 5.36 5.20 -7.13
CA LEU A 35 5.19 3.75 -7.21
C LEU A 35 4.68 3.38 -8.59
N ARG A 36 5.39 2.49 -9.28
CA ARG A 36 4.95 1.94 -10.56
C ARG A 36 5.24 0.45 -10.63
N ILE A 37 4.46 -0.24 -11.44
CA ILE A 37 4.74 -1.63 -11.82
C ILE A 37 5.58 -1.61 -13.09
N ASP A 38 6.75 -2.26 -13.05
CA ASP A 38 7.60 -2.48 -14.22
C ASP A 38 7.45 -3.92 -14.71
N THR A 39 6.84 -4.08 -15.89
CA THR A 39 6.64 -5.37 -16.55
C THR A 39 7.75 -5.72 -17.53
N THR A 40 8.74 -4.85 -17.75
CA THR A 40 9.75 -5.00 -18.80
C THR A 40 10.95 -5.85 -18.38
N GLN A 41 11.25 -5.90 -17.08
CA GLN A 41 12.45 -6.58 -16.56
C GLN A 41 12.18 -7.97 -15.97
N GLY A 42 10.94 -8.45 -16.08
CA GLY A 42 10.50 -9.67 -15.42
C GLY A 42 10.55 -9.59 -13.89
N GLY A 43 10.01 -10.59 -13.21
CA GLY A 43 10.02 -10.61 -11.75
C GLY A 43 8.95 -11.50 -11.14
N GLY A 44 8.38 -11.02 -10.03
CA GLY A 44 7.37 -11.68 -9.25
C GLY A 44 5.96 -11.16 -9.52
N ASP A 45 5.06 -11.51 -8.63
CA ASP A 45 3.72 -10.98 -8.51
C ASP A 45 3.77 -9.68 -7.70
N VAL A 46 3.31 -8.57 -8.28
CA VAL A 46 3.29 -7.27 -7.61
C VAL A 46 1.92 -6.62 -7.72
N GLY A 47 1.49 -5.99 -6.63
CA GLY A 47 0.24 -5.27 -6.52
C GLY A 47 0.49 -3.77 -6.35
N LEU A 48 -0.34 -2.96 -6.97
CA LEU A 48 -0.45 -1.53 -6.71
C LEU A 48 -1.92 -1.20 -6.51
N ALA A 49 -2.27 -0.65 -5.34
CA ALA A 49 -3.60 -0.15 -5.05
C ALA A 49 -3.54 1.33 -4.67
N ARG A 50 -4.62 2.06 -4.93
CA ARG A 50 -4.81 3.44 -4.49
C ARG A 50 -6.08 3.57 -3.68
N TYR A 51 -5.99 4.42 -2.66
CA TYR A 51 -7.06 4.66 -1.71
C TYR A 51 -7.20 6.15 -1.49
N ASP A 52 -8.39 6.67 -1.72
CA ASP A 52 -8.73 8.04 -1.36
C ASP A 52 -9.26 8.02 0.07
N PHE A 53 -8.70 8.86 0.94
CA PHE A 53 -9.08 8.93 2.34
C PHE A 53 -8.95 10.36 2.88
N ASN A 54 -9.72 10.67 3.92
CA ASN A 54 -9.56 11.90 4.69
C ASN A 54 -9.09 11.54 6.11
N PRO A 55 -7.83 11.84 6.50
CA PRO A 55 -7.28 11.54 7.82
C PRO A 55 -7.83 12.44 8.92
N SER A 56 -8.57 13.51 8.61
CA SER A 56 -9.14 14.41 9.61
C SER A 56 -10.61 14.73 9.32
N ALA A 57 -11.38 15.05 10.35
CA ALA A 57 -12.76 15.52 10.19
C ALA A 57 -12.83 16.98 9.69
N ALA A 58 -11.69 17.67 9.53
CA ALA A 58 -11.68 19.00 8.95
C ALA A 58 -11.96 18.88 7.45
N GLU A 59 -12.98 19.59 6.97
CA GLU A 59 -13.37 19.64 5.57
C GLU A 59 -12.23 20.26 4.74
N GLY A 60 -11.71 19.53 3.74
CA GLY A 60 -10.85 20.10 2.71
C GLY A 60 -9.65 19.27 2.27
N ASP A 61 -9.21 18.31 3.08
CA ASP A 61 -7.99 17.54 2.74
C ASP A 61 -8.34 16.14 2.20
N GLU A 62 -8.31 15.98 0.88
CA GLU A 62 -8.35 14.66 0.23
C GLU A 62 -6.92 14.14 0.05
N TYR A 63 -6.63 12.96 0.62
CA TYR A 63 -5.35 12.29 0.47
C TYR A 63 -5.53 11.04 -0.38
N GLU A 64 -4.68 10.86 -1.39
CA GLU A 64 -4.60 9.61 -2.14
C GLU A 64 -3.39 8.80 -1.62
N LEU A 65 -3.63 7.67 -0.97
CA LEU A 65 -2.60 6.69 -0.61
C LEU A 65 -2.40 5.71 -1.76
N ALA A 66 -1.21 5.65 -2.34
CA ALA A 66 -0.81 4.51 -3.17
C ALA A 66 0.00 3.51 -2.33
N LEU A 67 -0.42 2.24 -2.35
CA LEU A 67 0.19 1.11 -1.67
C LEU A 67 0.71 0.10 -2.70
N GLY A 68 2.03 -0.09 -2.73
CA GLY A 68 2.71 -1.10 -3.51
C GLY A 68 3.09 -2.31 -2.65
N LEU A 69 2.77 -3.51 -3.14
CA LEU A 69 3.04 -4.79 -2.48
C LEU A 69 3.86 -5.68 -3.42
N ASP A 70 4.98 -6.20 -2.94
CA ASP A 70 5.76 -7.23 -3.63
C ASP A 70 5.44 -8.60 -3.01
N PHE A 71 4.69 -9.44 -3.73
CA PHE A 71 4.31 -10.77 -3.27
C PHE A 71 5.34 -11.83 -3.62
N GLY A 72 6.38 -11.50 -4.40
CA GLY A 72 7.33 -12.46 -4.91
C GLY A 72 6.65 -13.52 -5.77
N ARG A 73 6.53 -14.76 -5.29
CA ARG A 73 5.77 -15.83 -5.97
C ARG A 73 4.48 -16.06 -5.21
N VAL A 74 3.35 -15.57 -5.73
CA VAL A 74 2.07 -15.64 -4.99
C VAL A 74 1.65 -17.07 -4.67
N ARG A 75 2.01 -18.04 -5.52
CA ARG A 75 1.76 -19.49 -5.30
C ARG A 75 2.45 -20.06 -4.06
N ASP A 76 3.48 -19.39 -3.55
CA ASP A 76 4.18 -19.79 -2.33
C ASP A 76 3.47 -19.21 -1.08
N LEU A 77 2.46 -18.36 -1.25
CA LEU A 77 1.63 -17.82 -0.19
C LEU A 77 0.42 -18.73 0.04
N ARG A 78 0.21 -19.09 1.30
CA ARG A 78 -0.95 -19.82 1.79
C ARG A 78 -2.11 -18.85 1.96
N GLN A 79 -3.30 -19.31 1.58
CA GLN A 79 -4.51 -18.54 1.77
C GLN A 79 -4.86 -18.41 3.26
N ASP A 80 -5.49 -17.29 3.61
CA ASP A 80 -5.97 -16.94 4.95
C ASP A 80 -4.90 -16.89 6.06
N VAL A 81 -3.62 -16.98 5.69
CA VAL A 81 -2.49 -16.79 6.60
C VAL A 81 -2.10 -15.31 6.67
N PRO A 82 -1.91 -14.72 7.87
CA PRO A 82 -1.38 -13.38 8.01
C PRO A 82 0.14 -13.35 7.75
N TYR A 83 0.55 -12.44 6.87
CA TYR A 83 1.94 -12.17 6.50
C TYR A 83 2.35 -10.78 6.98
N THR A 84 3.57 -10.61 7.48
CA THR A 84 4.07 -9.31 7.91
C THR A 84 4.39 -8.41 6.70
N LEU A 85 4.02 -7.12 6.83
CA LEU A 85 4.29 -6.04 5.88
C LEU A 85 5.38 -5.12 6.40
N GLY A 86 6.21 -4.61 5.48
CA GLY A 86 7.24 -3.61 5.77
C GLY A 86 8.54 -3.84 4.99
N PRO A 87 9.66 -3.22 5.40
CA PRO A 87 10.93 -3.41 4.72
C PRO A 87 11.52 -4.82 4.95
N PRO A 88 12.22 -5.40 3.96
CA PRO A 88 13.04 -6.60 4.16
C PRO A 88 14.16 -6.38 5.21
N PRO A 89 14.65 -7.44 5.89
CA PRO A 89 14.21 -8.83 5.79
C PRO A 89 13.09 -9.20 6.79
N ALA A 90 12.69 -8.28 7.67
CA ALA A 90 11.76 -8.56 8.76
C ALA A 90 10.31 -8.83 8.28
N ALA A 91 9.95 -8.29 7.12
CA ALA A 91 8.64 -8.51 6.50
C ALA A 91 8.68 -9.63 5.45
N ARG A 92 7.65 -10.47 5.44
CA ARG A 92 7.48 -11.49 4.39
C ARG A 92 7.02 -10.89 3.07
N ILE A 93 6.20 -9.85 3.12
CA ILE A 93 5.70 -9.12 1.95
C ILE A 93 6.27 -7.69 2.02
N PRO A 94 7.28 -7.37 1.20
CA PRO A 94 7.75 -6.00 1.08
C PRO A 94 6.62 -5.06 0.68
N ALA A 95 6.48 -3.96 1.42
CA ALA A 95 5.40 -3.01 1.24
C ALA A 95 5.95 -1.59 1.22
N TYR A 96 5.42 -0.77 0.32
CA TYR A 96 5.78 0.63 0.17
C TYR A 96 4.50 1.43 -0.01
N ALA A 97 4.45 2.62 0.58
CA ALA A 97 3.36 3.53 0.30
C ALA A 97 3.88 4.92 -0.03
N THR A 98 3.05 5.69 -0.71
CA THR A 98 3.21 7.12 -0.92
C THR A 98 1.84 7.75 -0.77
N VAL A 99 1.81 9.03 -0.39
CA VAL A 99 0.57 9.79 -0.32
C VAL A 99 0.70 10.98 -1.27
N THR A 100 -0.26 11.10 -2.18
CA THR A 100 -0.41 12.29 -3.01
C THR A 100 -1.19 13.33 -2.21
N CYS A 101 -0.45 14.06 -1.39
CA CYS A 101 -0.73 15.44 -1.01
C CYS A 101 0.52 16.24 -1.39
N PHE A 102 0.53 17.56 -1.38
CA PHE A 102 1.79 18.30 -1.62
C PHE A 102 2.87 18.03 -0.55
N CYS A 103 2.64 17.13 0.41
CA CYS A 103 3.53 16.75 1.49
C CYS A 103 4.73 15.91 1.06
N ARG A 104 5.70 15.78 1.96
CA ARG A 104 6.86 14.88 1.80
C ARG A 104 6.42 13.42 1.67
N PRO A 105 7.19 12.56 0.99
CA PRO A 105 6.78 11.23 0.71
C PRO A 105 7.04 10.40 1.96
N LEU A 106 6.23 9.36 2.11
CA LEU A 106 6.44 8.36 3.14
C LEU A 106 7.84 7.76 3.03
N ARG A 107 8.48 7.52 4.19
CA ARG A 107 9.69 6.70 4.22
C ARG A 107 9.30 5.27 3.84
N PRO A 108 10.19 4.47 3.21
CA PRO A 108 9.87 3.09 2.86
C PRO A 108 9.46 2.21 4.04
N ASP A 109 9.89 2.56 5.25
CA ASP A 109 9.54 1.87 6.49
C ASP A 109 8.32 2.48 7.20
N SER A 110 7.67 3.48 6.57
CA SER A 110 6.45 4.12 7.07
C SER A 110 5.23 3.21 6.99
N VAL A 111 5.32 2.05 6.34
CA VAL A 111 4.24 1.05 6.31
C VAL A 111 4.69 -0.17 7.09
N ARG A 112 3.95 -0.50 8.15
CA ARG A 112 4.15 -1.74 8.91
C ARG A 112 2.82 -2.36 9.23
N GLY A 113 2.73 -3.68 9.25
CA GLY A 113 1.46 -4.33 9.53
C GLY A 113 1.41 -5.78 9.16
N THR A 114 0.20 -6.26 8.91
CA THR A 114 -0.05 -7.61 8.43
C THR A 114 -0.98 -7.61 7.22
N PHE A 115 -0.85 -8.65 6.40
CA PHE A 115 -1.62 -8.87 5.20
C PHE A 115 -2.14 -10.29 5.13
N ARG A 116 -3.41 -10.49 4.77
CA ARG A 116 -3.94 -11.82 4.46
C ARG A 116 -4.24 -11.93 2.98
N VAL A 117 -3.85 -13.04 2.38
CA VAL A 117 -4.11 -13.35 0.96
C VAL A 117 -5.26 -14.34 0.87
N ALA A 118 -6.20 -14.09 -0.04
CA ALA A 118 -7.14 -15.06 -0.55
C ALA A 118 -7.17 -14.97 -2.07
N THR A 119 -7.10 -16.10 -2.76
CA THR A 119 -7.09 -16.14 -4.23
C THR A 119 -8.45 -16.62 -4.71
N ARG A 120 -9.17 -15.80 -5.49
CA ARG A 120 -10.47 -16.16 -6.07
C ARG A 120 -10.27 -16.43 -7.56
N GLY A 121 -9.94 -17.67 -7.90
CA GLY A 121 -9.51 -18.04 -9.26
C GLY A 121 -8.14 -17.43 -9.63
N LEU A 122 -7.64 -17.70 -10.84
CA LEU A 122 -6.29 -17.29 -11.25
C LEU A 122 -6.11 -15.78 -11.53
N ARG A 123 -7.18 -14.98 -11.52
CA ARG A 123 -7.15 -13.55 -11.95
C ARG A 123 -7.49 -12.53 -10.86
N GLN A 124 -7.62 -12.96 -9.61
CA GLN A 124 -7.91 -12.03 -8.52
C GLN A 124 -7.19 -12.44 -7.23
N ILE A 125 -6.48 -11.47 -6.64
CA ILE A 125 -5.98 -11.55 -5.27
C ILE A 125 -6.83 -10.61 -4.44
N THR A 126 -7.58 -11.17 -3.51
CA THR A 126 -8.28 -10.40 -2.49
C THR A 126 -7.53 -10.54 -1.19
N GLY A 127 -7.43 -9.48 -0.41
CA GLY A 127 -6.79 -9.57 0.87
C GLY A 127 -7.28 -8.56 1.87
N ARG A 128 -6.63 -8.55 3.01
CA ARG A 128 -6.83 -7.52 4.03
C ARG A 128 -5.48 -6.98 4.42
N VAL A 129 -5.33 -5.66 4.33
CA VAL A 129 -4.21 -4.91 4.86
C VAL A 129 -4.64 -4.36 6.21
N ASP A 130 -3.88 -4.70 7.25
CA ASP A 130 -3.95 -4.07 8.56
C ASP A 130 -2.58 -3.45 8.81
N ALA A 131 -2.43 -2.17 8.47
CA ALA A 131 -1.17 -1.45 8.50
C ALA A 131 -1.25 -0.16 9.30
N THR A 132 -0.12 0.25 9.85
CA THR A 132 0.10 1.56 10.44
C THR A 132 0.98 2.36 9.49
N LEU A 133 0.47 3.53 9.11
CA LEU A 133 1.10 4.51 8.24
C LEU A 133 1.55 5.70 9.08
N TYR A 134 2.79 6.14 8.86
CA TYR A 134 3.37 7.28 9.57
C TYR A 134 3.48 8.47 8.61
N PHE A 135 2.61 9.47 8.79
CA PHE A 135 2.54 10.69 8.00
C PHE A 135 3.21 11.88 8.70
N THR A 136 3.62 12.87 7.92
CA THR A 136 3.94 14.22 8.39
C THR A 136 2.85 15.15 7.89
N GLU A 137 2.29 15.99 8.76
CA GLU A 137 1.22 16.93 8.37
C GLU A 137 1.71 17.91 7.32
N TRP A 138 0.79 18.34 6.45
CA TRP A 138 1.08 19.30 5.39
C TRP A 138 1.50 20.67 5.93
N ASN A 139 0.74 21.18 6.91
CA ASN A 139 0.90 22.52 7.45
C ASN A 139 1.99 22.63 8.53
N ASP A 140 2.49 21.51 9.06
CA ASP A 140 3.53 21.47 10.08
C ASP A 140 4.47 20.27 9.90
N PRO A 141 5.71 20.47 9.39
CA PRO A 141 6.67 19.40 9.17
C PRO A 141 7.21 18.76 10.47
N ALA A 142 6.98 19.37 11.63
CA ALA A 142 7.33 18.81 12.93
C ALA A 142 6.21 17.93 13.50
N ARG A 143 5.00 17.99 12.93
CA ARG A 143 3.86 17.19 13.37
C ARG A 143 3.77 15.90 12.59
N HIS A 144 3.89 14.79 13.33
CA HIS A 144 3.79 13.44 12.81
C HIS A 144 2.47 12.82 13.24
N VAL A 145 1.75 12.23 12.29
CA VAL A 145 0.46 11.58 12.52
C VAL A 145 0.56 10.12 12.18
N THR A 146 -0.01 9.30 13.03
CA THR A 146 -0.14 7.87 12.79
C THR A 146 -1.54 7.60 12.27
N TYR A 147 -1.63 6.90 11.15
CA TYR A 147 -2.90 6.49 10.56
C TYR A 147 -2.95 4.97 10.45
N SER A 148 -4.01 4.38 10.95
CA SER A 148 -4.24 2.96 10.80
C SER A 148 -5.04 2.70 9.54
N LEU A 149 -4.49 1.92 8.61
CA LEU A 149 -5.16 1.39 7.45
C LEU A 149 -5.66 -0.03 7.74
N HIS A 150 -6.97 -0.16 7.88
CA HIS A 150 -7.67 -1.42 8.07
C HIS A 150 -8.62 -1.61 6.90
N GLN A 151 -8.14 -2.20 5.81
CA GLN A 151 -8.91 -2.25 4.57
C GLN A 151 -8.78 -3.57 3.84
N ARG A 152 -9.87 -3.93 3.16
CA ARG A 152 -9.81 -4.94 2.12
C ARG A 152 -9.04 -4.38 0.93
N ILE A 153 -8.15 -5.18 0.36
CA ILE A 153 -7.58 -4.91 -0.96
C ILE A 153 -8.18 -5.91 -1.94
N ASP A 154 -8.55 -5.41 -3.12
CA ASP A 154 -8.95 -6.26 -4.23
C ASP A 154 -8.06 -5.95 -5.40
N LEU A 155 -7.01 -6.74 -5.58
CA LEU A 155 -6.10 -6.66 -6.71
C LEU A 155 -6.64 -7.53 -7.84
N VAL A 156 -6.94 -6.87 -8.96
CA VAL A 156 -7.43 -7.50 -10.18
C VAL A 156 -6.38 -7.39 -11.27
N LYS A 157 -6.44 -8.34 -12.20
CA LYS A 157 -5.63 -8.37 -13.40
C LYS A 157 -6.51 -8.19 -14.62
#